data_AF-A0A8S0Y1V1-F1
#
_entry.id   AF-A0A8S0Y1V1-F1
#
_cell.length_a   1.000
_cell.length_b   1.000
_cell.length_c   1.000
_cell.angle_alpha   90.00
_cell.angle_beta   90.00
_cell.angle_gamma   90.00
#
_symmetry.space_group_name_H-M   'P 1'
#
loop_
_entity.id
_entity.type
_entity.pdbx_description
1 polymer ?
#
loop_
_entity_poly.entity_id
_entity_poly.type
_entity_poly.pdbx_seq_one_letter_code
_entity_poly.pdbx_strand_id
1 'polypeptide(L)'
;MPLWLNVVIQILFIAVIFLVVYNFLKSHVLYKFHPNRWLILALSIASFILPPVVAAYFRYNLNGTVWQYVFSAAFLIFFLWFIDLKSGAIYNTGKKNAKDIKIKPKAKPNRVNHKKNNKKNKR
;
A
#
# COMPACT_ATOMS: atom_id res chain seq x y z
N MET A 1 18.57 -25.22 -23.55
CA MET A 1 17.69 -25.13 -22.36
C MET A 1 16.29 -25.55 -22.75
N PRO A 2 15.51 -26.15 -21.84
CA PRO A 2 14.14 -26.53 -22.13
C PRO A 2 13.28 -25.31 -22.51
N LEU A 3 12.38 -25.45 -23.49
CA LEU A 3 11.52 -24.37 -24.00
C LEU A 3 10.70 -23.70 -22.87
N TRP A 4 10.21 -24.47 -21.92
CA TRP A 4 9.45 -23.99 -20.76
C TRP A 4 10.28 -23.11 -19.82
N LEU A 5 11.57 -23.40 -19.66
CA LEU A 5 12.48 -22.62 -18.81
C LEU A 5 12.69 -21.21 -19.38
N ASN A 6 12.85 -21.10 -20.71
CA ASN A 6 13.00 -19.82 -21.39
C ASN A 6 11.76 -18.93 -21.22
N VAL A 7 10.56 -19.53 -21.33
CA VAL A 7 9.28 -18.81 -21.15
C VAL A 7 9.14 -18.30 -19.72
N VAL A 8 9.45 -19.13 -18.71
CA VAL A 8 9.39 -18.72 -17.30
C VAL A 8 10.35 -17.57 -17.01
N ILE A 9 11.59 -17.64 -17.53
CA ILE A 9 12.59 -16.57 -17.36
C ILE A 9 12.13 -15.26 -18.00
N GLN A 10 11.56 -15.31 -19.21
CA GLN A 10 11.01 -14.13 -19.88
C GLN A 10 9.87 -13.49 -19.08
N ILE A 11 8.94 -14.30 -18.56
CA ILE A 11 7.82 -13.82 -17.74
C ILE A 11 8.35 -13.17 -16.45
N LEU A 12 9.31 -13.81 -15.77
CA LEU A 12 9.94 -13.27 -14.57
C LEU A 12 10.63 -11.94 -14.84
N PHE A 13 11.37 -11.84 -15.94
CA PHE A 13 12.06 -10.62 -16.34
C PHE A 13 11.09 -9.46 -16.57
N ILE A 14 10.00 -9.71 -17.32
CA ILE A 14 8.93 -8.73 -17.55
C ILE A 14 8.26 -8.34 -16.23
N ALA A 15 7.98 -9.30 -15.34
CA ALA A 15 7.37 -9.03 -14.04
C ALA A 15 8.24 -8.14 -13.15
N VAL A 16 9.56 -8.35 -13.13
CA VAL A 16 10.49 -7.51 -12.38
C VAL A 16 10.51 -6.08 -12.93
N ILE A 17 10.59 -5.91 -14.25
CA ILE A 17 10.53 -4.59 -14.89
C ILE A 17 9.21 -3.89 -14.54
N PHE A 18 8.09 -4.61 -14.64
CA PHE A 18 6.77 -4.08 -14.33
C PHE A 18 6.69 -3.60 -12.86
N LEU A 19 7.22 -4.37 -11.91
CA LEU A 19 7.26 -3.97 -10.50
C LEU A 19 8.09 -2.72 -10.27
N VAL A 20 9.24 -2.57 -10.94
CA VAL A 20 10.07 -1.36 -10.85
C VAL A 20 9.30 -0.15 -11.36
N VAL A 21 8.67 -0.26 -12.54
CA VAL A 21 7.84 0.80 -13.12
C VAL A 21 6.66 1.14 -12.20
N TYR A 22 5.98 0.14 -11.66
CA TYR A 22 4.88 0.34 -10.73
C TYR A 22 5.32 1.07 -9.46
N ASN A 23 6.46 0.70 -8.88
CA ASN A 23 7.00 1.37 -7.69
C ASN A 23 7.33 2.84 -7.97
N PHE A 24 7.87 3.13 -9.15
CA PHE A 24 8.12 4.50 -9.59
C PHE A 24 6.81 5.30 -9.70
N LEU A 25 5.79 4.71 -10.33
CA LEU A 25 4.45 5.28 -10.49
C LEU A 25 3.76 5.52 -9.14
N LYS A 26 3.94 4.58 -8.21
CA LYS A 26 3.45 4.64 -6.84
C LYS A 26 4.03 5.86 -6.11
N SER A 27 5.34 6.03 -6.16
CA SER A 27 6.02 7.11 -5.44
C SER A 27 5.74 8.50 -6.02
N HIS A 28 5.60 8.63 -7.34
CA HIS A 28 5.45 9.94 -8.00
C HIS A 28 4.00 10.38 -8.17
N VAL A 29 3.11 9.44 -8.54
CA VAL A 29 1.74 9.76 -8.93
C VAL A 29 0.75 9.27 -7.87
N LEU A 30 0.75 7.97 -7.58
CA LEU A 30 -0.32 7.34 -6.79
C LEU A 30 -0.33 7.77 -5.32
N TYR A 31 0.83 8.10 -4.73
CA TYR A 31 0.93 8.59 -3.35
C TYR A 31 0.16 9.90 -3.12
N LYS A 32 0.08 10.76 -4.14
CA LYS A 32 -0.58 12.07 -4.05
C LYS A 32 -2.10 11.94 -3.99
N PHE A 33 -2.65 10.86 -4.54
CA PHE A 33 -4.09 10.63 -4.55
C PHE A 33 -4.49 9.80 -3.34
N HIS A 34 -5.57 10.19 -2.69
CA HIS A 34 -6.19 9.43 -1.59
C HIS A 34 -7.60 9.00 -1.98
N PRO A 35 -7.76 8.13 -3.00
CA PRO A 35 -9.08 7.78 -3.46
C PRO A 35 -9.72 6.76 -2.52
N ASN A 36 -11.05 6.70 -2.55
CA ASN A 36 -11.78 5.69 -1.80
C ASN A 36 -11.41 4.29 -2.31
N ARG A 37 -10.95 3.39 -1.43
CA ARG A 37 -10.51 2.02 -1.77
C ARG A 37 -11.50 1.25 -2.65
N TRP A 38 -12.80 1.46 -2.46
CA TRP A 38 -13.85 0.81 -3.23
C TRP A 38 -13.94 1.30 -4.68
N LEU A 39 -13.57 2.56 -4.93
CA LEU A 39 -13.52 3.14 -6.26
C LEU A 39 -12.42 2.50 -7.10
N ILE A 40 -11.21 2.34 -6.56
CA ILE A 40 -10.11 1.67 -7.27
C ILE A 40 -10.46 0.20 -7.55
N LEU A 41 -11.13 -0.47 -6.60
CA LEU A 41 -11.60 -1.85 -6.82
C LEU A 41 -12.59 -1.93 -7.99
N ALA A 42 -13.59 -1.03 -8.01
CA ALA A 42 -14.54 -0.97 -9.10
C ALA A 42 -13.84 -0.70 -10.45
N LEU A 43 -12.84 0.17 -10.46
CA LEU A 43 -12.04 0.50 -11.65
C LEU A 43 -11.21 -0.69 -12.14
N SER A 44 -10.62 -1.44 -11.22
CA SER A 44 -9.89 -2.68 -11.54
C SER A 44 -10.83 -3.73 -12.14
N ILE A 45 -11.99 -3.97 -11.51
CA ILE A 45 -13.00 -4.90 -12.04
C ILE A 45 -13.49 -4.45 -13.42
N ALA A 46 -13.79 -3.17 -13.59
CA ALA A 46 -14.19 -2.62 -14.88
C ALA A 46 -13.09 -2.81 -15.94
N SER A 47 -11.82 -2.54 -15.61
CA SER A 47 -10.70 -2.74 -16.54
C SER A 47 -10.51 -4.20 -16.96
N PHE A 48 -10.96 -5.16 -16.15
CA PHE A 48 -10.93 -6.59 -16.48
C PHE A 48 -12.13 -7.03 -17.33
N ILE A 49 -13.32 -6.51 -17.04
CA ILE A 49 -14.58 -6.92 -17.69
C ILE A 49 -14.84 -6.16 -18.99
N LEU A 50 -14.42 -4.89 -19.09
CA LEU A 50 -14.67 -4.06 -20.27
C LEU A 50 -14.06 -4.63 -21.56
N PRO A 51 -12.80 -5.10 -21.61
CA PRO A 51 -12.21 -5.61 -22.85
C PRO A 51 -12.99 -6.76 -23.49
N PRO A 52 -13.36 -7.85 -22.78
CA PRO A 52 -14.13 -8.93 -23.38
C PRO A 52 -15.55 -8.50 -23.75
N VAL A 53 -16.19 -7.61 -22.97
CA VAL A 53 -17.53 -7.10 -23.28
C VAL A 53 -17.53 -6.26 -24.57
N VAL A 54 -16.54 -5.37 -24.72
CA VAL A 54 -16.37 -4.54 -25.94
C VAL A 54 -16.05 -5.42 -27.13
N ALA A 55 -15.13 -6.39 -27.00
CA ALA A 55 -14.82 -7.34 -28.06
C ALA A 55 -16.06 -8.11 -28.52
N ALA A 56 -16.88 -8.58 -27.58
CA ALA A 56 -18.12 -9.32 -27.88
C ALA A 56 -19.17 -8.44 -28.56
N TYR A 57 -19.37 -7.21 -28.06
CA TYR A 57 -20.38 -6.29 -28.59
C TYR A 57 -20.05 -5.80 -30.01
N PHE A 58 -18.79 -5.40 -30.25
CA PHE A 58 -18.35 -4.89 -31.54
C PHE A 58 -17.85 -5.97 -32.50
N ARG A 59 -17.88 -7.25 -32.09
CA ARG A 59 -17.30 -8.39 -32.83
C ARG A 59 -15.84 -8.14 -33.25
N TYR A 60 -15.10 -7.41 -32.43
CA TYR A 60 -13.71 -7.04 -32.68
C TYR A 60 -12.78 -8.01 -31.97
N ASN A 61 -11.84 -8.60 -32.71
CA ASN A 61 -10.86 -9.50 -32.11
C ASN A 61 -9.72 -8.71 -31.48
N LEU A 62 -9.76 -8.55 -30.16
CA LEU A 62 -8.67 -7.91 -29.41
C LEU A 62 -7.45 -8.81 -29.23
N ASN A 63 -7.54 -10.11 -29.53
CA ASN A 63 -6.44 -11.05 -29.28
C ASN A 63 -5.23 -10.73 -30.16
N GLY A 64 -4.07 -10.55 -29.53
CA GLY A 64 -2.81 -10.18 -30.19
C GLY A 64 -2.69 -8.69 -30.56
N THR A 65 -3.68 -7.87 -30.24
CA THR A 65 -3.62 -6.42 -30.48
C THR A 65 -2.93 -5.70 -29.32
N VAL A 66 -2.37 -4.51 -29.61
CA VAL A 66 -1.77 -3.64 -28.58
C VAL A 66 -2.76 -3.34 -27.45
N TRP A 67 -4.05 -3.22 -27.78
CA TRP A 67 -5.13 -2.97 -26.82
C TRP A 67 -5.23 -4.05 -25.74
N GLN A 68 -5.03 -5.34 -26.07
CA GLN A 68 -5.03 -6.41 -25.08
C GLN A 68 -3.97 -6.17 -23.99
N TYR A 69 -2.75 -5.79 -24.41
CA TYR A 69 -1.66 -5.52 -23.47
C TYR A 69 -1.91 -4.26 -22.64
N VAL A 70 -2.48 -3.22 -23.25
CA VAL A 70 -2.85 -1.99 -22.54
C VAL A 70 -3.87 -2.25 -21.45
N PHE A 71 -4.97 -2.96 -21.75
CA PHE A 71 -5.99 -3.29 -20.76
C PHE A 71 -5.48 -4.22 -19.67
N SER A 72 -4.63 -5.19 -20.03
CA SER A 72 -4.00 -6.09 -19.05
C SER A 72 -3.07 -5.33 -18.09
N ALA A 73 -2.25 -4.41 -18.63
CA ALA A 73 -1.39 -3.57 -17.81
C ALA A 73 -2.20 -2.62 -16.91
N ALA A 74 -3.26 -2.01 -17.44
CA ALA A 74 -4.14 -1.12 -16.66
C ALA A 74 -4.82 -1.88 -15.51
N PHE A 75 -5.32 -3.09 -15.77
CA PHE A 75 -5.87 -3.97 -14.73
C PHE A 75 -4.86 -4.24 -13.63
N LEU A 76 -3.63 -4.65 -14.00
CA LEU A 76 -2.56 -4.92 -13.03
C LEU A 76 -2.24 -3.69 -12.19
N ILE A 77 -2.10 -2.50 -12.81
CA ILE A 77 -1.81 -1.25 -12.10
C ILE A 77 -2.93 -0.93 -11.10
N PHE A 78 -4.20 -0.97 -11.51
CA PHE A 78 -5.33 -0.68 -10.62
C PHE A 78 -5.46 -1.72 -9.51
N PHE A 79 -5.23 -3.00 -9.82
CA PHE A 79 -5.32 -4.07 -8.83
C PHE A 79 -4.22 -3.98 -7.79
N LEU A 80 -2.97 -3.77 -8.21
CA LEU A 80 -1.86 -3.53 -7.29
C LEU A 80 -2.14 -2.29 -6.44
N TRP A 81 -2.63 -1.20 -7.06
CA TRP A 81 -2.98 0.03 -6.34
C TRP A 81 -4.06 -0.18 -5.28
N PHE A 82 -5.07 -1.02 -5.56
CA PHE A 82 -6.06 -1.42 -4.58
C PHE A 82 -5.44 -2.18 -3.40
N ILE A 83 -4.56 -3.16 -3.65
CA ILE A 83 -3.87 -3.92 -2.60
C ILE A 83 -3.03 -2.97 -1.73
N ASP A 84 -2.32 -2.07 -2.36
CA ASP A 84 -1.43 -1.10 -1.74
C ASP A 84 -2.22 -0.07 -0.88
N LEU A 85 -3.41 0.34 -1.31
CA LEU A 85 -4.35 1.15 -0.52
C LEU A 85 -4.93 0.37 0.66
N LYS A 86 -5.29 -0.90 0.46
CA LYS A 86 -5.87 -1.76 1.49
C LYS A 86 -4.88 -2.12 2.59
N SER A 87 -3.63 -2.39 2.23
CA SER A 87 -2.53 -2.68 3.16
C SER A 87 -1.98 -1.42 3.82
N GLY A 88 -2.30 -0.23 3.30
CA GLY A 88 -1.73 1.04 3.74
C GLY A 88 -0.25 1.21 3.35
N ALA A 89 0.31 0.29 2.55
CA ALA A 89 1.70 0.29 2.12
C ALA A 89 2.06 1.50 1.23
N ILE A 90 1.07 2.20 0.66
CA ILE A 90 1.29 3.47 -0.06
C ILE A 90 1.74 4.56 0.90
N TYR A 91 1.10 4.66 2.05
CA TYR A 91 1.29 5.79 2.98
C TYR A 91 2.32 5.51 4.08
N ASN A 92 2.73 4.25 4.20
CA ASN A 92 3.60 3.81 5.29
C ASN A 92 5.09 3.78 4.92
N THR A 93 5.50 4.45 3.85
CA THR A 93 6.90 4.60 3.43
C THR A 93 7.78 5.35 4.44
N GLY A 94 7.20 5.96 5.49
CA GLY A 94 7.93 6.79 6.46
C GLY A 94 7.76 6.49 7.95
N LYS A 95 6.95 5.52 8.40
CA LYS A 95 6.80 5.26 9.85
C LYS A 95 7.80 4.22 10.38
N LYS A 96 9.08 4.58 10.31
CA LYS A 96 10.07 4.16 11.33
C LYS A 96 10.40 5.28 12.32
N ASN A 97 9.67 6.38 12.30
CA ASN A 97 9.62 7.30 13.43
C ASN A 97 8.62 6.75 14.46
N ALA A 98 8.94 5.58 15.03
CA ALA A 98 8.56 5.37 16.42
C ALA A 98 9.15 6.58 17.14
N LYS A 99 8.29 7.49 17.61
CA LYS A 99 8.73 8.68 18.35
C LYS A 99 9.79 8.18 19.32
N ASP A 100 11.02 8.66 19.21
CA ASP A 100 12.08 8.31 20.15
C ASP A 100 11.54 8.65 21.53
N ILE A 101 11.04 7.62 22.23
CA ILE A 101 10.52 7.77 23.58
C ILE A 101 11.79 7.91 24.39
N LYS A 102 12.31 9.14 24.44
CA LYS A 102 13.36 9.49 25.39
C LYS A 102 12.75 9.24 26.76
N ILE A 103 13.05 8.08 27.32
CA ILE A 103 12.71 7.72 28.70
C ILE A 103 13.51 8.70 29.56
N LYS A 104 12.91 9.86 29.81
CA LYS A 104 13.44 10.79 30.80
C LYS A 104 13.20 10.13 32.16
N PRO A 105 14.21 10.07 33.04
CA PRO A 105 14.01 9.56 34.38
C PRO A 105 12.88 10.36 35.04
N LYS A 106 11.86 9.66 35.53
CA LYS A 106 10.75 10.29 36.26
C LYS A 106 11.36 11.00 37.48
N ALA A 107 10.91 12.23 37.72
CA ALA A 107 11.39 13.00 38.87
C ALA A 107 11.19 12.20 40.18
N LYS A 108 12.17 12.28 41.08
CA LYS A 108 12.11 11.64 42.40
C LYS A 108 10.80 12.08 43.10
N PRO A 109 9.99 11.15 43.64
CA PRO A 109 8.80 11.54 44.38
C PRO A 109 9.23 12.40 45.57
N ASN A 110 8.71 13.63 45.64
CA ASN A 110 8.93 14.48 46.80
C ASN A 110 8.18 13.86 47.97
N ARG A 111 8.90 13.18 48.87
CA ARG A 111 8.33 12.56 50.05
C ARG A 111 7.85 13.67 50.99
N VAL A 112 6.54 13.92 51.02
CA VAL A 112 5.94 14.85 51.98
C VAL A 112 6.28 14.33 53.39
N ASN A 113 7.17 15.04 54.07
CA ASN A 113 7.53 14.77 55.46
C ASN A 113 6.34 15.17 56.34
N HIS A 114 5.47 14.23 56.66
CA HIS A 114 4.50 14.40 57.75
C HIS A 114 5.22 14.37 59.10
N LYS A 115 5.80 15.50 59.49
CA LYS A 115 6.13 15.81 60.88
C LYS A 115 5.38 17.07 61.28
N LYS A 116 4.35 16.90 62.12
CA LYS A 116 3.60 17.85 62.99
C LYS A 116 2.13 17.36 63.00
N ASN A 117 1.51 16.93 64.09
CA ASN A 117 1.58 17.38 65.47
C ASN A 117 1.27 16.23 66.43
N ASN A 118 2.29 15.70 67.10
CA ASN A 118 2.12 15.01 68.39
C ASN A 118 2.62 15.98 69.47
N LYS A 119 1.81 16.95 69.87
CA LYS A 119 1.97 17.62 71.17
C LYS A 119 0.78 18.52 71.49
N LYS A 120 0.23 18.28 72.70
CA LYS A 120 -0.69 19.10 73.51
C LYS A 120 -2.16 19.01 73.05
N ASN A 121 -3.11 18.53 73.85
CA ASN A 121 -3.30 18.79 75.28
C ASN A 121 -3.76 17.55 76.07
N LYS A 122 -3.00 17.20 77.12
CA LYS A 122 -3.54 16.73 78.40
C LYS A 122 -3.74 17.98 79.25
N ARG A 123 -4.97 18.27 79.65
CA ARG A 123 -5.43 18.81 80.94
C ARG A 123 -6.89 19.18 80.83
#